data_AF-A0A961JD45-F1
#
_entry.id   AF-A0A961JD45-F1
#
_cell.length_a   1.000
_cell.length_b   1.000
_cell.length_c   1.000
_cell.angle_alpha   90.00
_cell.angle_beta   90.00
_cell.angle_gamma   90.00
#
_symmetry.space_group_name_H-M   'P 1'
#
loop_
_entity.id
_entity.type
_entity.pdbx_description
1 polymer ?
#
loop_
_entity_poly.entity_id
_entity_poly.type
_entity_poly.pdbx_seq_one_letter_code
_entity_poly.pdbx_strand_id
1 'polypeptide(L)'
;MTGCRLAIGAAVALAIAGTAAGAQDATPFIAGVRPGERPATAPVVTDYPKDGPWYAQALSGVVEPYPYSLRFLEDQGGWFTPFTKPGMTGPYDIRGWH
;
A
#
# COMPACT_ATOMS: atom_id res chain seq x y z
N MET A 1 4.98 47.72 31.32
CA MET A 1 5.23 46.47 30.53
C MET A 1 4.10 45.45 30.72
N THR A 2 2.84 45.88 30.75
CA THR A 2 1.69 45.02 31.07
C THR A 2 0.83 44.74 29.83
N GLY A 3 0.80 45.66 28.86
CA GLY A 3 0.04 45.50 27.60
C GLY A 3 0.63 44.50 26.60
N CYS A 4 1.95 44.33 26.56
CA CYS A 4 2.61 43.40 25.64
C CYS A 4 2.31 41.93 26.00
N ARG A 5 2.15 41.61 27.29
CA ARG A 5 1.81 40.25 27.75
C ARG A 5 0.36 39.86 27.47
N LEU A 6 -0.56 40.83 27.48
CA LEU A 6 -1.98 40.60 27.18
C LEU A 6 -2.22 40.38 25.67
N ALA A 7 -1.49 41.10 24.82
CA ALA A 7 -1.56 40.96 23.36
C ALA A 7 -1.04 39.59 22.87
N ILE A 8 0.02 39.06 23.49
CA ILE A 8 0.56 37.74 23.17
C ILE A 8 -0.42 36.63 23.59
N GLY A 9 -1.07 36.74 24.75
CA GLY A 9 -2.06 35.78 25.21
C GLY A 9 -3.28 35.68 24.29
N ALA A 10 -3.77 36.81 23.79
CA ALA A 10 -4.91 36.86 22.85
C ALA A 10 -4.56 36.27 21.47
N ALA A 11 -3.35 36.51 20.96
CA ALA A 11 -2.89 35.95 19.70
C ALA A 11 -2.70 34.43 19.77
N VAL A 12 -2.22 33.90 20.89
CA VAL A 12 -2.08 32.45 21.11
C VAL A 12 -3.46 31.78 21.23
N ALA A 13 -4.43 32.39 21.91
CA ALA A 13 -5.78 31.86 22.01
C ALA A 13 -6.50 31.81 20.65
N LEU A 14 -6.31 32.82 19.79
CA LEU A 14 -6.86 32.83 18.42
C LEU A 14 -6.21 31.78 17.51
N ALA A 15 -4.91 31.52 17.68
CA ALA A 15 -4.19 30.50 16.92
C ALA A 15 -4.62 29.07 17.31
N ILE A 16 -4.98 28.83 18.57
CA ILE A 16 -5.45 27.52 19.04
C ILE A 16 -6.91 27.25 18.61
N ALA A 17 -7.74 28.28 18.50
CA ALA A 17 -9.14 28.12 18.06
C ALA A 17 -9.28 27.81 16.56
N GLY A 18 -8.29 28.16 15.74
CA GLY A 18 -8.31 27.95 14.28
C GLY A 18 -8.04 26.51 13.82
N THR A 19 -7.57 25.61 14.69
CA THR A 19 -7.21 24.23 14.30
C THR A 19 -8.38 23.25 14.38
N ALA A 20 -9.52 23.64 14.97
CA ALA A 20 -10.68 22.77 15.12
C ALA A 20 -11.55 22.63 13.85
N ALA A 21 -11.29 23.43 12.80
CA ALA A 21 -12.11 23.46 11.58
C ALA A 21 -11.83 22.32 10.58
N GLY A 22 -10.96 21.36 10.93
CA GLY A 22 -10.53 20.26 10.05
C GLY A 22 -11.17 18.90 10.35
N ALA A 23 -12.10 18.79 11.30
CA ALA A 23 -12.85 17.57 11.52
C ALA A 23 -14.03 17.53 10.54
N GLN A 24 -13.75 17.28 9.26
CA GLN A 24 -14.80 16.82 8.35
C GLN A 24 -15.38 15.54 8.94
N ASP A 25 -16.71 15.45 9.00
CA ASP A 25 -17.45 14.20 9.20
C ASP A 25 -17.07 13.24 8.08
N ALA A 26 -15.91 12.60 8.21
CA ALA A 26 -15.50 11.51 7.37
C ALA A 26 -16.33 10.32 7.82
N THR A 27 -17.59 10.28 7.37
CA THR A 27 -18.34 9.04 7.34
C THR A 27 -17.41 7.99 6.73
N PRO A 28 -17.10 6.89 7.44
CA PRO A 28 -16.15 5.92 6.93
C PRO A 28 -16.64 5.43 5.58
N PHE A 29 -15.74 5.36 4.59
CA PHE A 29 -16.10 4.83 3.29
C PHE A 29 -16.50 3.36 3.43
N ILE A 30 -17.81 3.09 3.37
CA ILE A 30 -18.36 1.74 3.34
C ILE A 30 -18.55 1.36 1.88
N ALA A 31 -17.73 0.42 1.39
CA ALA A 31 -17.78 -0.03 0.00
C ALA A 31 -19.16 -0.60 -0.39
N GLY A 32 -19.90 -1.17 0.56
CA GLY A 32 -21.28 -1.61 0.38
C GLY A 32 -21.85 -2.21 1.67
N VAL A 33 -23.17 -2.31 1.76
CA VAL A 33 -23.89 -2.84 2.95
C VAL A 33 -24.39 -4.29 2.77
N ARG A 34 -24.10 -4.91 1.62
CA ARG A 34 -24.53 -6.26 1.24
C ARG A 34 -23.29 -7.15 1.04
N PRO A 35 -22.86 -7.93 2.04
CA PRO A 35 -21.59 -8.66 2.00
C PRO A 35 -21.45 -9.68 0.85
N GLY A 36 -22.56 -10.24 0.38
CA GLY A 36 -22.59 -11.21 -0.73
C GLY A 36 -22.56 -10.58 -2.12
N GLU A 37 -22.53 -9.25 -2.22
CA GLU A 37 -22.57 -8.55 -3.50
C GLU A 37 -21.37 -7.63 -3.66
N ARG A 38 -20.75 -7.69 -4.84
CA ARG A 38 -19.75 -6.71 -5.22
C ARG A 38 -20.47 -5.39 -5.60
N PRO A 39 -20.12 -4.25 -4.99
CA PRO A 39 -20.71 -2.96 -5.34
C PRO A 39 -20.48 -2.63 -6.82
N ALA A 40 -21.50 -2.09 -7.49
CA ALA A 40 -21.40 -1.72 -8.91
C ALA A 40 -20.33 -0.66 -9.19
N THR A 41 -20.07 0.22 -8.22
CA THR A 41 -19.06 1.28 -8.28
C THR A 41 -17.68 0.83 -7.82
N ALA A 42 -17.50 -0.45 -7.44
CA ALA A 42 -16.22 -0.94 -6.96
C ALA A 42 -15.17 -0.95 -8.10
N PRO A 43 -14.01 -0.29 -7.92
CA PRO A 43 -12.95 -0.24 -8.93
C PRO A 43 -12.50 -1.63 -9.37
N VAL A 44 -12.31 -1.83 -10.67
CA VAL A 44 -11.80 -3.07 -11.25
C VAL A 44 -10.37 -2.82 -11.74
N VAL A 45 -9.44 -3.68 -11.32
CA VAL A 45 -8.08 -3.69 -11.87
C VAL A 45 -8.15 -4.41 -13.22
N THR A 46 -7.88 -3.70 -14.31
CA THR A 46 -7.96 -4.24 -15.67
C THR A 46 -6.59 -4.66 -16.22
N ASP A 47 -5.52 -4.19 -15.61
CA ASP A 47 -4.14 -4.49 -16.01
C ASP A 47 -3.21 -4.48 -14.80
N TYR A 48 -2.11 -5.24 -14.89
CA TYR A 48 -1.05 -5.29 -13.90
C TYR A 48 0.31 -5.36 -14.63
N PRO A 49 0.95 -4.20 -14.86
CA PRO A 49 2.19 -4.15 -15.63
C PRO A 49 3.33 -4.86 -14.89
N LYS A 50 4.00 -5.76 -15.60
CA LYS A 50 5.21 -6.47 -15.14
C LYS A 50 6.39 -5.97 -15.95
N ASP A 51 7.11 -5.02 -15.40
CA ASP A 51 8.27 -4.42 -16.04
C ASP A 51 9.57 -5.19 -15.72
N GLY A 52 10.68 -4.76 -16.31
CA GLY A 52 11.99 -5.39 -16.09
C GLY A 52 12.36 -5.54 -14.59
N PRO A 53 12.22 -4.47 -13.77
CA PRO A 53 12.41 -4.57 -12.32
C PRO A 53 11.52 -5.61 -11.64
N TRP A 54 10.25 -5.72 -12.03
CA TRP A 54 9.35 -6.75 -11.50
C TRP A 54 9.88 -8.16 -11.80
N TYR A 55 10.30 -8.43 -13.04
CA TYR A 55 10.87 -9.73 -13.42
C TYR A 55 12.19 -10.01 -12.72
N ALA A 56 13.08 -9.02 -12.62
CA ALA A 56 14.34 -9.15 -11.91
C ALA A 56 14.12 -9.56 -10.45
N GLN A 57 13.12 -8.98 -9.79
CA GLN A 57 12.73 -9.38 -8.45
C GLN A 57 12.10 -10.79 -8.44
N ALA A 58 11.10 -11.05 -9.28
CA ALA A 58 10.38 -12.33 -9.33
C ALA A 58 11.30 -13.53 -9.61
N LEU A 59 12.37 -13.31 -10.38
CA LEU A 59 13.33 -14.33 -10.81
C LEU A 59 14.61 -14.35 -9.96
N SER A 60 14.70 -13.60 -8.86
CA SER A 60 15.85 -13.63 -7.93
C SER A 60 16.28 -15.06 -7.58
N GLY A 61 17.54 -15.41 -7.78
CA GLY A 61 18.06 -16.76 -7.49
C GLY A 61 17.62 -17.86 -8.46
N VAL A 62 16.97 -17.53 -9.57
CA VAL A 62 16.71 -18.46 -10.69
C VAL A 62 17.72 -18.20 -11.78
N VAL A 63 18.39 -19.27 -12.23
CA VAL A 63 19.41 -19.20 -13.28
C VAL A 63 18.80 -19.61 -14.61
N GLU A 64 19.21 -18.94 -15.68
CA GLU A 64 18.80 -19.30 -17.05
C GLU A 64 19.37 -20.67 -17.48
N PRO A 65 18.69 -21.40 -18.37
CA PRO A 65 17.43 -21.05 -19.01
C PRO A 65 16.24 -21.19 -18.05
N TYR A 66 15.32 -20.22 -18.09
CA TYR A 66 14.13 -20.28 -17.24
C TYR A 66 13.23 -21.46 -17.62
N PRO A 67 12.84 -22.31 -16.65
CA PRO A 67 12.02 -23.47 -16.95
C PRO A 67 10.61 -23.04 -17.36
N TYR A 68 10.00 -23.80 -18.27
CA TYR A 68 8.64 -23.55 -18.77
C TYR A 68 7.60 -23.41 -17.66
N SER A 69 7.82 -24.10 -16.54
CA SER A 69 6.95 -24.02 -15.37
C SER A 69 6.83 -22.61 -14.79
N LEU A 70 7.74 -21.67 -15.07
CA LEU A 70 7.66 -20.27 -14.60
C LEU A 70 6.76 -19.37 -15.45
N ARG A 71 6.16 -19.88 -16.54
CA ARG A 71 5.20 -19.11 -17.34
C ARG A 71 3.99 -18.62 -16.56
N PHE A 72 3.67 -19.18 -15.39
CA PHE A 72 2.61 -18.64 -14.54
C PHE A 72 2.86 -17.19 -14.12
N LEU A 73 4.10 -16.70 -14.16
CA LEU A 73 4.41 -15.30 -13.92
C LEU A 73 3.72 -14.38 -14.93
N GLU A 74 3.44 -14.85 -16.15
CA GLU A 74 2.71 -14.13 -17.20
C GLU A 74 1.21 -14.01 -16.90
N ASP A 75 0.64 -15.00 -16.24
CA ASP A 75 -0.78 -15.03 -15.91
C ASP A 75 -1.06 -14.44 -14.50
N GLN A 76 -0.01 -14.22 -13.71
CA GLN A 76 -0.10 -13.59 -12.41
C GLN A 76 -0.42 -12.09 -12.54
N GLY A 77 -1.54 -11.69 -11.92
CA GLY A 77 -1.84 -10.28 -11.62
C GLY A 77 -1.28 -9.84 -10.27
N GLY A 78 -1.84 -8.77 -9.70
CA GLY A 78 -1.38 -8.22 -8.40
C GLY A 78 -1.70 -9.05 -7.16
N TRP A 79 -1.92 -10.36 -7.29
CA TRP A 79 -2.22 -11.26 -6.17
C TRP A 79 -0.96 -11.64 -5.41
N PHE A 80 -1.10 -11.84 -4.10
CA PHE A 80 0.00 -12.35 -3.28
C PHE A 80 0.38 -13.76 -3.73
N THR A 81 1.68 -13.98 -3.96
CA THR A 81 2.28 -15.30 -4.09
C THR A 81 3.53 -15.37 -3.22
N PRO A 82 3.78 -16.49 -2.52
CA PRO A 82 5.05 -16.68 -1.83
C PRO A 82 6.23 -16.79 -2.80
N PHE A 83 5.99 -17.08 -4.10
CA PHE A 83 7.06 -17.26 -5.07
C PHE A 83 7.80 -15.96 -5.39
N THR A 84 7.11 -14.80 -5.38
CA THR A 84 7.70 -13.49 -5.72
C THR A 84 8.05 -12.67 -4.46
N LYS A 85 8.16 -13.34 -3.31
CA LYS A 85 8.47 -12.72 -2.03
C LYS A 85 9.67 -13.42 -1.39
N PRO A 86 10.44 -12.70 -0.56
CA PRO A 86 11.37 -13.31 0.39
C PRO A 86 10.68 -14.41 1.22
N GLY A 87 11.37 -15.53 1.44
CA GLY A 87 10.82 -16.70 2.15
C GLY A 87 11.07 -16.71 3.67
N MET A 88 11.48 -17.87 4.22
CA MET A 88 12.13 -18.00 5.54
C MET A 88 13.66 -18.23 5.53
N THR A 89 14.41 -17.53 6.40
CA THR A 89 15.85 -17.73 6.60
C THR A 89 16.18 -19.17 7.01
N GLY A 90 17.41 -19.62 6.75
CA GLY A 90 17.92 -20.93 7.19
C GLY A 90 18.10 -21.94 6.06
N PRO A 91 18.05 -23.27 6.34
CA PRO A 91 18.48 -24.31 5.39
C PRO A 91 17.61 -24.43 4.13
N TYR A 92 16.49 -23.72 4.08
CA TYR A 92 15.54 -23.73 2.97
C TYR A 92 15.57 -22.47 2.12
N ASP A 93 16.56 -21.58 2.33
CA ASP A 93 16.81 -20.44 1.44
C ASP A 93 17.51 -20.85 0.15
N ILE A 94 16.84 -21.67 -0.64
CA ILE A 94 17.39 -22.23 -1.88
C ILE A 94 17.60 -21.18 -2.98
N ARG A 95 17.07 -19.96 -2.79
CA ARG A 95 17.19 -18.83 -3.74
C ARG A 95 18.05 -17.68 -3.21
N GLY A 96 18.55 -17.76 -1.98
CA GLY A 96 19.32 -16.68 -1.34
C GLY A 96 18.51 -15.39 -1.21
N TRP A 97 17.21 -15.48 -0.97
CA TRP A 97 16.25 -14.37 -1.11
C TRP A 97 15.57 -13.97 0.21
N HIS A 98 16.22 -14.14 1.36
CA HIS A 98 15.74 -13.56 2.64
C HIS A 98 16.14 -12.11 2.89
#